data_AF-A0A7K8LV29-F1
#
_entry.id   AF-A0A7K8LV29-F1
#
_cell.length_a   1.000
_cell.length_b   1.000
_cell.length_c   1.000
_cell.angle_alpha   90.00
_cell.angle_beta   90.00
_cell.angle_gamma   90.00
#
_symmetry.space_group_name_H-M   'P 1'
#
loop_
_entity.id
_entity.type
_entity.pdbx_description
1 polymer ?
#
loop_
_entity_poly.entity_id
_entity_poly.type
_entity_poly.pdbx_seq_one_letter_code
_entity_poly.pdbx_strand_id
1 'polypeptide(L)'
;VKKLLTFLTCLYFLPQVCGSIILGVSIWVRVSGAQQVNACSHTSTIMFAGVNLLIAVGSIIMVLGFLGCRGAVKESRCMLMLFFIGLLVIVILQVTGGILGAVYKSQVELTLNLTLSINVKALQSTAGEYKEYQEAFQEFERENQCCGMMNGPKDWGENFNKLSPKMCECEVEKPTSSDLCTRYQGRYIYK
;
A
#
# COMPACT_ATOMS: atom_id res chain seq x y z
N VAL A 1 27.52 -21.67 -20.61
CA VAL A 1 27.97 -20.45 -19.89
C VAL A 1 27.29 -19.17 -20.39
N LYS A 2 27.44 -18.75 -21.66
CA LYS A 2 26.79 -17.51 -22.17
C LYS A 2 25.25 -17.48 -22.02
N LYS A 3 24.54 -18.56 -22.38
CA LYS A 3 23.07 -18.67 -22.18
C LYS A 3 22.64 -18.56 -20.71
N LEU A 4 23.45 -19.11 -19.79
CA LEU A 4 23.20 -19.04 -18.35
C LEU A 4 23.41 -17.62 -17.81
N LEU A 5 24.46 -16.93 -18.29
CA LEU A 5 24.75 -15.55 -17.89
C LEU A 5 23.68 -14.57 -18.40
N THR A 6 23.20 -14.75 -19.62
CA THR A 6 22.09 -13.95 -20.18
C THR A 6 20.79 -14.17 -19.38
N PHE A 7 20.48 -15.43 -19.04
CA PHE A 7 19.30 -15.75 -18.22
C PHE A 7 19.37 -15.09 -16.82
N LEU A 8 20.52 -15.18 -16.16
CA LEU A 8 20.76 -14.53 -14.86
C LEU A 8 20.62 -13.01 -14.95
N THR A 9 21.12 -12.40 -16.03
CA THR A 9 21.03 -10.94 -16.22
C THR A 9 19.58 -10.49 -16.40
N CYS A 10 18.77 -11.23 -17.17
CA CYS A 10 17.33 -10.98 -17.29
C CYS A 10 16.60 -11.13 -15.95
N LEU A 11 16.97 -12.14 -15.15
CA LEU A 11 16.37 -12.38 -13.83
C LEU A 11 16.59 -11.20 -12.88
N TYR A 12 17.75 -10.54 -12.91
CA TYR A 12 18.04 -9.37 -12.06
C TYR A 12 17.49 -8.05 -12.63
N PHE A 13 17.26 -7.98 -13.95
CA PHE A 13 16.75 -6.77 -14.59
C PHE A 13 15.27 -6.51 -14.27
N LEU A 14 14.45 -7.57 -14.19
CA LEU A 14 13.02 -7.42 -13.89
C LEU A 14 12.78 -6.79 -12.49
N PRO A 15 13.37 -7.29 -11.39
CA PRO A 15 13.26 -6.67 -10.07
C PRO A 15 13.78 -5.23 -10.02
N GLN A 16 14.80 -4.89 -10.81
CA GLN A 16 15.36 -3.54 -10.88
C GLN A 16 14.34 -2.53 -11.44
N VAL A 17 13.65 -2.91 -12.53
CA VAL A 17 12.62 -2.06 -13.14
C VAL A 17 11.45 -1.89 -12.19
N CYS A 18 10.98 -2.98 -11.57
CA CYS A 18 9.93 -2.92 -10.57
C CYS A 18 10.32 -2.03 -9.39
N GLY A 19 11.54 -2.16 -8.84
CA GLY A 19 12.04 -1.32 -7.76
C GLY A 19 12.07 0.17 -8.11
N SER A 20 12.46 0.50 -9.34
CA SER A 20 12.47 1.89 -9.84
C SER A 20 11.07 2.47 -9.95
N ILE A 21 10.09 1.68 -10.42
CA ILE A 21 8.69 2.10 -10.48
C ILE A 21 8.14 2.33 -9.07
N ILE A 22 8.37 1.38 -8.15
CA ILE A 22 7.92 1.49 -6.75
C ILE A 22 8.51 2.74 -6.09
N LEU A 23 9.80 3.01 -6.28
CA LEU A 23 10.44 4.22 -5.77
C LEU A 23 9.80 5.49 -6.33
N GLY A 24 9.61 5.55 -7.65
CA GLY A 24 9.02 6.71 -8.31
C GLY A 24 7.61 7.00 -7.78
N VAL A 25 6.76 5.96 -7.71
CA VAL A 25 5.40 6.07 -7.16
C VAL A 25 5.43 6.48 -5.68
N SER A 26 6.32 5.89 -4.88
CA SER A 26 6.40 6.20 -3.44
C SER A 26 6.84 7.65 -3.19
N ILE A 27 7.78 8.16 -3.98
CA ILE A 27 8.21 9.57 -3.91
C ILE A 27 7.07 10.49 -4.37
N TRP A 28 6.37 10.15 -5.46
CA TRP A 28 5.22 10.90 -5.94
C TRP A 28 4.15 11.02 -4.84
N VAL A 29 3.75 9.90 -4.25
CA VAL A 29 2.78 9.88 -3.13
C VAL A 29 3.28 10.69 -1.94
N ARG A 30 4.57 10.58 -1.60
CA ARG A 30 5.17 11.34 -0.48
C ARG A 30 5.10 12.85 -0.68
N VAL A 31 5.25 13.32 -1.92
CA VAL A 31 5.24 14.74 -2.29
C VAL A 31 3.82 15.26 -2.40
N SER A 32 2.94 14.56 -3.11
CA SER A 32 1.53 14.93 -3.25
C SER A 32 0.81 14.92 -1.89
N GLY A 33 1.07 13.90 -1.07
CA GLY A 33 0.57 13.82 0.29
C GLY A 33 1.09 14.96 1.17
N ALA A 34 2.37 15.36 1.06
CA ALA A 34 2.97 16.45 1.83
C ALA A 34 2.26 17.80 1.62
N GLN A 35 1.70 18.03 0.43
CA GLN A 35 1.01 19.27 0.08
C GLN A 35 -0.38 19.38 0.74
N GLN A 36 -0.93 18.26 1.19
CA GLN A 36 -2.25 18.14 1.81
C GLN A 36 -2.19 18.15 3.37
N VAL A 37 -1.00 18.00 3.98
CA VAL A 37 -0.82 17.75 5.44
C VAL A 37 -0.69 18.99 6.32
N ASN A 38 -1.01 20.20 5.85
CA ASN A 38 -1.02 21.36 6.75
C ASN A 38 -2.16 21.31 7.80
N ALA A 39 -2.98 20.26 7.84
CA ALA A 39 -4.22 20.19 8.61
C ALA A 39 -4.36 19.05 9.64
N CYS A 40 -3.56 17.98 9.62
CA CYS A 40 -3.82 16.83 10.50
C CYS A 40 -2.56 16.08 10.97
N SER A 41 -2.37 16.02 12.29
CA SER A 41 -1.14 15.56 12.95
C SER A 41 -1.10 14.09 13.37
N HIS A 42 -2.22 13.35 13.34
CA HIS A 42 -2.29 12.00 13.92
C HIS A 42 -2.57 10.86 12.93
N THR A 43 -3.42 11.06 11.92
CA THR A 43 -3.72 10.03 10.89
C THR A 43 -2.61 9.89 9.85
N SER A 44 -1.80 10.93 9.74
CA SER A 44 -0.71 11.09 8.78
C SER A 44 0.46 10.12 9.04
N THR A 45 0.71 9.75 10.30
CA THR A 45 1.97 9.12 10.69
C THR A 45 2.18 7.73 10.11
N ILE A 46 1.10 6.92 9.98
CA ILE A 46 1.21 5.52 9.52
C ILE A 46 1.26 5.44 8.00
N MET A 47 0.46 6.24 7.30
CA MET A 47 0.57 6.38 5.84
C MET A 47 1.97 6.88 5.46
N PHE A 48 2.49 7.92 6.13
CA PHE A 48 3.85 8.38 5.91
C PHE A 48 4.90 7.33 6.28
N ALA A 49 4.71 6.59 7.37
CA ALA A 49 5.60 5.49 7.74
C ALA A 49 5.64 4.39 6.66
N GLY A 50 4.47 4.00 6.14
CA GLY A 50 4.36 3.01 5.06
C GLY A 50 5.04 3.48 3.77
N VAL A 51 4.79 4.72 3.35
CA VAL A 51 5.43 5.30 2.16
C VAL A 51 6.95 5.41 2.34
N ASN A 52 7.43 5.85 3.51
CA ASN A 52 8.87 5.90 3.80
C ASN A 52 9.51 4.50 3.79
N LEU A 53 8.79 3.47 4.24
CA LEU A 53 9.24 2.08 4.18
C LEU A 53 9.32 1.60 2.72
N LEU A 54 8.32 1.92 1.88
CA LEU A 54 8.35 1.61 0.45
C LEU A 54 9.52 2.29 -0.27
N ILE A 55 9.84 3.54 0.09
CA ILE A 55 11.04 4.25 -0.42
C ILE A 55 12.31 3.49 0.00
N ALA A 56 12.43 3.12 1.29
CA ALA A 56 13.59 2.37 1.77
C ALA A 56 13.74 1.03 1.02
N VAL A 57 12.68 0.23 0.94
CA VAL A 57 12.69 -1.08 0.27
C VAL A 57 13.00 -0.93 -1.23
N GLY A 58 12.35 0.01 -1.92
CA GLY A 58 12.60 0.26 -3.33
C GLY A 58 14.06 0.67 -3.61
N SER A 59 14.66 1.48 -2.74
CA SER A 59 16.07 1.90 -2.87
C SER A 59 17.04 0.72 -2.69
N ILE A 60 16.77 -0.15 -1.72
CA ILE A 60 17.56 -1.36 -1.48
C ILE A 60 17.49 -2.30 -2.69
N ILE A 61 16.28 -2.52 -3.24
CA ILE A 61 16.09 -3.34 -4.44
C ILE A 61 16.85 -2.74 -5.62
N MET A 62 16.81 -1.42 -5.81
CA MET A 62 17.51 -0.73 -6.89
C MET A 62 19.04 -0.84 -6.78
N VAL A 63 19.59 -0.75 -5.57
CA VAL A 63 21.04 -0.90 -5.34
C VAL A 63 21.46 -2.35 -5.54
N LEU A 64 20.74 -3.30 -4.95
CA LEU A 64 21.08 -4.72 -5.07
C LEU A 64 20.91 -5.26 -6.48
N GLY A 65 19.90 -4.82 -7.22
CA GLY A 65 19.72 -5.20 -8.62
C GLY A 65 20.82 -4.62 -9.53
N PHE A 66 21.30 -3.40 -9.27
CA PHE A 66 22.46 -2.84 -9.98
C PHE A 66 23.74 -3.65 -9.70
N LEU A 67 24.00 -3.96 -8.43
CA LEU A 67 25.16 -4.78 -8.02
C LEU A 67 25.08 -6.20 -8.59
N GLY A 68 23.90 -6.82 -8.61
CA GLY A 68 23.68 -8.14 -9.21
C GLY A 68 23.90 -8.16 -10.72
N CYS A 69 23.31 -7.21 -11.45
CA CYS A 69 23.45 -7.11 -12.90
C CYS A 69 24.89 -6.79 -13.32
N ARG A 70 25.53 -5.79 -12.70
CA ARG A 70 26.93 -5.43 -13.00
C ARG A 70 27.92 -6.49 -12.52
N GLY A 71 27.67 -7.12 -11.37
CA GLY A 71 28.50 -8.18 -10.81
C GLY A 71 28.54 -9.41 -11.70
N ALA A 72 27.40 -9.82 -12.26
CA ALA A 72 27.32 -10.93 -13.22
C ALA A 72 28.06 -10.60 -14.53
N VAL A 73 27.85 -9.41 -15.10
CA VAL A 73 28.46 -9.04 -16.40
C VAL A 73 29.96 -8.81 -16.30
N LYS A 74 30.45 -8.18 -15.23
CA LYS A 74 31.89 -7.90 -15.04
C LYS A 74 32.66 -9.08 -14.42
N GLU A 75 31.99 -10.18 -14.08
CA GLU A 75 32.56 -11.34 -13.38
C GLU A 75 33.38 -10.92 -12.13
N SER A 76 32.99 -9.79 -11.51
CA SER A 76 33.77 -9.15 -10.46
C SER A 76 33.42 -9.77 -9.12
N ARG A 77 34.39 -10.50 -8.56
CA ARG A 77 34.27 -11.19 -7.27
C ARG A 77 33.88 -10.24 -6.13
N CYS A 78 34.40 -9.02 -6.12
CA CYS A 78 34.09 -8.02 -5.09
C CYS A 78 32.62 -7.57 -5.14
N MET A 79 32.10 -7.25 -6.33
CA MET A 79 30.69 -6.85 -6.50
C MET A 79 29.72 -7.99 -6.16
N LEU A 80 30.07 -9.23 -6.54
CA LEU A 80 29.27 -10.40 -6.20
C LEU A 80 29.29 -10.71 -4.69
N MET A 81 30.43 -10.50 -4.01
CA MET A 81 30.50 -10.63 -2.55
C MET A 81 29.63 -9.58 -1.84
N LEU A 82 29.66 -8.32 -2.27
CA LEU A 82 28.81 -7.27 -1.70
C LEU A 82 27.32 -7.59 -1.89
N PHE A 83 26.94 -8.11 -3.05
CA PHE A 83 25.58 -8.58 -3.30
C PHE A 83 25.18 -9.71 -2.33
N PHE A 84 26.02 -10.72 -2.14
CA PHE A 84 25.76 -11.83 -1.24
C PHE A 84 25.64 -11.39 0.23
N ILE A 85 26.55 -10.51 0.68
CA ILE A 85 26.50 -9.94 2.04
C ILE A 85 25.21 -9.13 2.22
N GLY A 86 24.83 -8.32 1.23
CA GLY A 86 23.57 -7.55 1.26
C GLY A 86 22.34 -8.46 1.38
N LEU A 87 22.28 -9.53 0.60
CA LEU A 87 21.19 -10.52 0.70
C LEU A 87 21.16 -11.19 2.08
N LEU A 88 22.32 -11.55 2.64
CA LEU A 88 22.42 -12.18 3.94
C LEU A 88 21.91 -11.25 5.05
N VAL A 89 22.25 -9.96 5.00
CA VAL A 89 21.73 -8.96 5.93
C VAL A 89 20.20 -8.83 5.82
N ILE A 90 19.65 -8.83 4.60
CA ILE A 90 18.19 -8.77 4.40
C ILE A 90 17.51 -10.00 4.99
N VAL A 91 18.07 -11.20 4.82
CA VAL A 91 17.50 -12.42 5.41
C VAL A 91 17.48 -12.34 6.93
N ILE A 92 18.55 -11.85 7.55
CA ILE A 92 18.59 -11.63 9.01
C ILE A 92 17.49 -10.64 9.42
N LEU A 93 17.36 -9.50 8.72
CA LEU A 93 16.32 -8.51 9.00
C LEU A 93 14.89 -9.08 8.82
N GLN A 94 14.67 -9.92 7.81
CA GLN A 94 13.37 -10.58 7.58
C GLN A 94 13.03 -11.57 8.71
N VAL A 95 14.00 -12.37 9.15
CA VAL A 95 13.81 -13.30 10.27
C VAL A 95 13.54 -12.53 11.55
N THR A 96 14.33 -11.51 11.86
CA THR A 96 14.12 -10.65 13.03
C THR A 96 12.75 -9.97 12.97
N GLY A 97 12.38 -9.38 11.82
CA GLY A 97 11.08 -8.76 11.61
C GLY A 97 9.92 -9.75 11.76
N GLY A 98 10.06 -10.97 11.25
CA GLY A 98 9.07 -12.03 11.41
C GLY A 98 8.88 -12.46 12.87
N ILE A 99 9.98 -12.64 13.62
CA ILE A 99 9.92 -12.98 15.05
C ILE A 99 9.27 -11.84 15.83
N LEU A 100 9.71 -10.59 15.62
CA LEU A 100 9.12 -9.43 16.30
C LEU A 100 7.64 -9.28 15.94
N GLY A 101 7.25 -9.45 14.68
CA GLY A 101 5.86 -9.40 14.24
C GLY A 101 4.99 -10.47 14.92
N ALA A 102 5.52 -11.67 15.12
CA ALA A 102 4.83 -12.74 15.83
C ALA A 102 4.68 -12.44 17.34
N VAL A 103 5.75 -11.95 17.99
CA VAL A 103 5.76 -11.66 19.42
C VAL A 103 4.86 -10.47 19.77
N TYR A 104 4.89 -9.40 18.96
CA TYR A 104 4.14 -8.16 19.21
C TYR A 104 2.78 -8.12 18.51
N LYS A 105 2.25 -9.26 18.05
CA LYS A 105 1.00 -9.34 17.30
C LYS A 105 -0.17 -8.60 17.98
N SER A 106 -0.37 -8.82 19.29
CA SER A 106 -1.46 -8.18 20.05
C SER A 106 -1.34 -6.66 20.10
N GLN A 107 -0.12 -6.14 20.26
CA GLN A 107 0.17 -4.71 20.28
C GLN A 107 -0.06 -4.08 18.89
N VAL A 108 0.31 -4.81 17.83
CA VAL A 108 0.07 -4.40 16.44
C VAL A 108 -1.43 -4.36 16.16
N GLU A 109 -2.20 -5.38 16.56
CA GLU A 109 -3.66 -5.40 16.40
C GLU A 109 -4.35 -4.22 17.13
N LEU A 110 -3.94 -3.91 18.36
CA LEU A 110 -4.45 -2.75 19.10
C LEU A 110 -4.15 -1.44 18.35
N THR A 111 -2.92 -1.26 17.89
CA THR A 111 -2.48 -0.06 17.17
C THR A 111 -3.21 0.08 15.84
N LEU A 112 -3.40 -1.02 15.11
CA LEU A 112 -4.16 -1.06 13.87
C LEU A 112 -5.62 -0.69 14.11
N ASN A 113 -6.28 -1.27 15.11
CA ASN A 113 -7.67 -0.96 15.44
C ASN A 113 -7.86 0.52 15.82
N LEU A 114 -6.94 1.09 16.61
CA LEU A 114 -6.96 2.52 16.91
C LEU A 114 -6.82 3.36 15.64
N THR A 115 -5.90 3.00 14.76
CA THR A 115 -5.67 3.71 13.50
C THR A 115 -6.88 3.65 12.58
N LEU A 116 -7.48 2.45 12.43
CA LEU A 116 -8.70 2.24 11.66
C LEU A 116 -9.85 3.09 12.22
N SER A 117 -9.98 3.18 13.55
CA SER A 117 -10.99 4.04 14.17
C SER A 117 -10.79 5.53 13.87
N ILE A 118 -9.54 5.98 13.75
CA ILE A 118 -9.22 7.37 13.38
C ILE A 118 -9.56 7.62 11.90
N ASN A 119 -9.22 6.68 11.02
CA ASN A 119 -9.57 6.78 9.60
C ASN A 119 -11.09 6.80 9.39
N VAL A 120 -11.84 5.95 10.10
CA VAL A 120 -13.31 5.97 10.07
C VAL A 120 -13.85 7.33 10.53
N LYS A 121 -13.27 7.94 11.59
CA LYS A 121 -13.65 9.32 11.98
C LYS A 121 -13.36 10.35 10.89
N ALA A 122 -12.30 10.19 10.10
CA ALA A 122 -12.02 11.05 8.96
C ALA A 122 -13.07 10.90 7.85
N LEU A 123 -13.58 9.69 7.61
CA LEU A 123 -14.70 9.45 6.68
C LEU A 123 -16.01 10.10 7.15
N GLN A 124 -16.26 10.14 8.46
CA GLN A 124 -17.45 10.77 9.06
C GLN A 124 -17.33 12.30 9.20
N SER A 125 -16.12 12.84 9.07
CA SER A 125 -15.88 14.26 9.26
C SER A 125 -16.52 15.08 8.12
N THR A 126 -17.16 16.19 8.49
CA THR A 126 -17.70 17.18 7.53
C THR A 126 -16.73 18.32 7.28
N ALA A 127 -15.54 18.30 7.91
CA ALA A 127 -14.49 19.28 7.66
C ALA A 127 -13.92 19.12 6.25
N GLY A 128 -13.78 20.23 5.52
CA GLY A 128 -13.31 20.23 4.14
C GLY A 128 -11.89 19.67 3.95
N GLU A 129 -11.10 19.61 5.02
CA GLU A 129 -9.73 19.07 5.02
C GLU A 129 -9.67 17.58 4.69
N TYR A 130 -10.75 16.83 4.93
CA TYR A 130 -10.82 15.40 4.62
C TYR A 130 -11.45 15.10 3.24
N LYS A 131 -11.87 16.12 2.50
CA LYS A 131 -12.63 15.93 1.26
C LYS A 131 -11.85 15.17 0.19
N GLU A 132 -10.59 15.53 -0.03
CA GLU A 132 -9.74 14.84 -1.02
C GLU A 132 -9.40 13.39 -0.57
N TYR A 133 -9.25 13.14 0.73
CA TYR A 133 -9.15 11.77 1.25
C TYR A 133 -10.44 10.97 1.02
N GLN A 134 -11.61 11.57 1.26
CA GLN A 134 -12.91 10.94 1.05
C GLN A 134 -13.17 10.63 -0.43
N GLU A 135 -12.83 11.56 -1.34
CA GLU A 135 -12.95 11.35 -2.79
C GLU A 135 -12.03 10.23 -3.28
N ALA A 136 -10.76 10.21 -2.84
CA ALA A 136 -9.83 9.13 -3.15
C ALA A 136 -10.29 7.78 -2.59
N PHE A 137 -10.89 7.77 -1.39
CA PHE A 137 -11.41 6.56 -0.78
C PHE A 137 -12.67 6.04 -1.50
N GLN A 138 -13.54 6.92 -1.98
CA GLN A 138 -14.70 6.54 -2.82
C GLN A 138 -14.26 5.95 -4.16
N GLU A 139 -13.20 6.47 -4.77
CA GLU A 139 -12.64 5.89 -5.98
C GLU A 139 -12.14 4.46 -5.71
N PHE A 140 -11.39 4.28 -4.62
CA PHE A 140 -10.91 2.98 -4.19
C PHE A 140 -12.06 1.98 -3.95
N GLU A 141 -13.13 2.40 -3.27
CA GLU A 141 -14.34 1.59 -3.04
C GLU A 141 -14.99 1.16 -4.37
N ARG A 142 -15.06 2.06 -5.35
CA ARG A 142 -15.63 1.77 -6.67
C ARG A 142 -14.77 0.80 -7.48
N GLU A 143 -13.45 0.99 -7.48
CA GLU A 143 -12.52 0.11 -8.19
C GLU A 143 -12.50 -1.31 -7.59
N ASN A 144 -12.65 -1.41 -6.26
CA ASN A 144 -12.57 -2.68 -5.54
C ASN A 144 -13.94 -3.30 -5.22
N GLN A 145 -15.03 -2.66 -5.65
CA GLN A 145 -16.40 -3.17 -5.46
C GLN A 145 -16.69 -3.49 -3.98
N CYS A 146 -16.31 -2.58 -3.08
CA CYS A 146 -16.52 -2.69 -1.64
C CYS A 146 -17.10 -1.38 -1.08
N CYS A 147 -17.60 -1.40 0.16
CA CYS A 147 -18.10 -0.19 0.80
C CYS A 147 -17.72 -0.11 2.28
N GLY A 148 -17.07 0.98 2.69
CA GLY A 148 -16.60 1.21 4.04
C GLY A 148 -15.23 0.58 4.32
N MET A 149 -14.77 0.73 5.57
CA MET A 149 -13.44 0.28 6.00
C MET A 149 -13.49 -0.88 7.01
N MET A 150 -14.37 -0.79 8.00
CA MET A 150 -14.51 -1.70 9.15
C MET A 150 -15.94 -2.22 9.31
N ASN A 151 -16.95 -1.34 9.27
CA ASN A 151 -18.35 -1.66 9.55
C ASN A 151 -19.25 -1.46 8.33
N GLY A 152 -18.65 -1.53 7.14
CA GLY A 152 -19.33 -1.34 5.87
C GLY A 152 -19.79 0.12 5.67
N PRO A 153 -20.94 0.38 5.04
CA PRO A 153 -21.45 1.73 4.77
C PRO A 153 -21.66 2.59 6.03
N LYS A 154 -21.75 1.97 7.21
CA LYS A 154 -21.90 2.68 8.49
C LYS A 154 -20.69 3.56 8.82
N ASP A 155 -19.51 3.23 8.29
CA ASP A 155 -18.30 4.00 8.54
C ASP A 155 -18.38 5.42 7.97
N TRP A 156 -19.25 5.65 6.98
CA TRP A 156 -19.49 6.97 6.41
C TRP A 156 -20.42 7.86 7.26
N GLY A 157 -21.15 7.29 8.23
CA GLY A 157 -22.03 8.06 9.11
C GLY A 157 -23.03 8.93 8.34
N GLU A 158 -23.11 10.21 8.68
CA GLU A 158 -23.99 11.17 7.98
C GLU A 158 -23.53 11.50 6.55
N ASN A 159 -22.24 11.30 6.25
CA ASN A 159 -21.68 11.62 4.94
C ASN A 159 -22.16 10.66 3.85
N PHE A 160 -22.66 9.48 4.22
CA PHE A 160 -23.16 8.47 3.29
C PHE A 160 -24.18 9.03 2.29
N ASN A 161 -25.07 9.92 2.73
CA ASN A 161 -26.07 10.55 1.85
C ASN A 161 -25.71 11.97 1.42
N LYS A 162 -24.76 12.64 2.10
CA LYS A 162 -24.41 14.04 1.85
C LYS A 162 -23.37 14.19 0.73
N LEU A 163 -22.37 13.31 0.68
CA LEU A 163 -21.24 13.48 -0.24
C LEU A 163 -21.54 13.01 -1.65
N SER A 164 -22.16 11.84 -1.81
CA SER A 164 -22.52 11.32 -3.13
C SER A 164 -23.74 10.40 -3.08
N PRO A 165 -24.79 10.66 -3.89
CA PRO A 165 -25.94 9.77 -3.97
C PRO A 165 -25.61 8.40 -4.60
N LYS A 166 -24.48 8.28 -5.29
CA LYS A 166 -24.00 7.04 -5.95
C LYS A 166 -22.88 6.33 -5.19
N MET A 167 -22.63 6.71 -3.94
CA MET A 167 -21.54 6.14 -3.16
C MET A 167 -21.76 4.64 -2.94
N CYS A 168 -20.73 3.84 -3.21
CA CYS A 168 -20.78 2.38 -3.14
C CYS A 168 -21.88 1.70 -3.99
N GLU A 169 -22.45 2.38 -4.99
CA GLU A 169 -23.59 1.86 -5.74
C GLU A 169 -23.25 0.55 -6.46
N CYS A 170 -24.08 -0.48 -6.25
CA CYS A 170 -23.89 -1.82 -6.79
C CYS A 170 -24.96 -2.12 -7.85
N GLU A 171 -24.52 -2.32 -9.08
CA GLU A 171 -25.40 -2.57 -10.22
C GLU A 171 -25.72 -4.07 -10.32
N VAL A 172 -26.99 -4.41 -10.09
CA VAL A 172 -27.48 -5.80 -10.04
C VAL A 172 -27.85 -6.28 -11.45
N GLU A 173 -26.92 -6.25 -12.40
CA GLU A 173 -27.20 -6.65 -13.79
C GLU A 173 -26.89 -8.12 -14.09
N LYS A 174 -26.16 -8.84 -13.21
CA LYS A 174 -25.69 -10.22 -13.48
C LYS A 174 -25.94 -11.17 -12.30
N PRO A 175 -26.10 -12.49 -12.52
CA PRO A 175 -26.27 -13.46 -11.43
C PRO A 175 -25.10 -13.43 -10.43
N THR A 176 -23.89 -13.14 -10.90
CA THR A 176 -22.67 -13.02 -10.09
C THR A 176 -22.59 -11.75 -9.23
N SER A 177 -23.26 -10.65 -9.60
CA SER A 177 -23.27 -9.41 -8.81
C SER A 177 -24.21 -9.50 -7.60
N SER A 178 -25.19 -10.41 -7.63
CA SER A 178 -26.17 -10.63 -6.56
C SER A 178 -25.53 -11.00 -5.21
N ASP A 179 -24.42 -11.75 -5.24
CA ASP A 179 -23.73 -12.20 -4.03
C ASP A 179 -22.82 -11.12 -3.41
N LEU A 180 -22.44 -10.10 -4.19
CA LEU A 180 -21.57 -8.99 -3.78
C LEU A 180 -22.36 -7.76 -3.33
N CYS A 181 -23.62 -7.61 -3.76
CA CYS A 181 -24.47 -6.51 -3.34
C CYS A 181 -25.24 -6.81 -2.03
N THR A 182 -25.50 -5.78 -1.24
CA THR A 182 -26.43 -5.79 -0.11
C THR A 182 -27.33 -4.56 -0.15
N ARG A 183 -28.51 -4.64 0.48
CA ARG A 183 -29.45 -3.52 0.53
C ARG A 183 -29.18 -2.69 1.79
N TYR A 184 -28.84 -1.41 1.60
CA TYR A 184 -28.60 -0.46 2.69
C TYR A 184 -29.34 0.85 2.42
N GLN A 185 -30.13 1.31 3.39
CA GLN A 185 -30.96 2.53 3.29
C GLN A 185 -31.78 2.63 1.98
N GLY A 186 -32.30 1.49 1.50
CA GLY A 186 -33.14 1.42 0.31
C GLY A 186 -32.40 1.34 -1.03
N ARG A 187 -31.06 1.41 -1.04
CA ARG A 187 -30.20 1.26 -2.24
C ARG A 187 -29.43 -0.06 -2.22
N TYR A 188 -29.01 -0.53 -3.40
CA TYR A 188 -28.07 -1.64 -3.52
C TYR A 188 -26.65 -1.09 -3.48
N ILE A 189 -25.86 -1.61 -2.55
CA ILE A 189 -24.46 -1.23 -2.38
C ILE A 189 -23.57 -2.48 -2.31
N TYR A 190 -22.28 -2.30 -2.52
CA TYR A 190 -21.31 -3.37 -2.29
C TYR A 190 -21.25 -3.76 -0.80
N LYS A 191 -21.04 -5.05 -0.53
CA LYS A 191 -20.87 -5.61 0.81
C LYS A 191 -19.59 -5.15 1.50
#